data_AF-A0A1Q2D555-F1
#
_entry.id   AF-A0A1Q2D555-F1
#
_cell.length_a   1.000
_cell.length_b   1.000
_cell.length_c   1.000
_cell.angle_alpha   90.00
_cell.angle_beta   90.00
_cell.angle_gamma   90.00
#
_symmetry.space_group_name_H-M   'P 1'
#
loop_
_entity.id
_entity.type
_entity.pdbx_description
1 polymer ?
#
loop_
_entity_poly.entity_id
_entity_poly.type
_entity_poly.pdbx_seq_one_letter_code
_entity_poly.pdbx_strand_id
1 'polypeptide(L)'
;MLMTGLLLSTILIVQPVHSVLAVTRSTQASLEIDKNQTTANEVKGLEQQSVPQSENHNQEENLSTDSELTTVNEVSEIINENVEKQMESTLIKGKWGTASTIFDTVTQVLTIENGQLSSTDISLGVDTLKVKQIIFGENVSATEDSSELFVEFEQLEQMTGQLLTQNVVTMSKMFKGLAKLTKLDVSKWETSSVEDMSEMFAGVNQLRELDLSGWNMTKVHTTKNMFTGTLSLAKLTLGKEVIFPNIDASSDNNQKTDEQLHQGRWTRINPTLPEVTYENGLDLLTKYDGQNPGIYVSNPPKKT
;
A
#
# COMPACT_ATOMS: atom_id res chain seq x y z
N MET A 1 32.24 -6.73 -34.28
CA MET A 1 32.18 -7.91 -33.39
C MET A 1 31.33 -7.50 -32.20
N LEU A 2 30.19 -8.18 -32.04
CA LEU A 2 29.10 -7.88 -31.12
C LEU A 2 29.53 -8.00 -29.65
N MET A 3 29.13 -7.06 -28.79
CA MET A 3 28.12 -7.28 -27.74
C MET A 3 28.03 -6.04 -26.83
N THR A 4 26.86 -5.41 -26.87
CA THR A 4 26.36 -4.39 -25.94
C THR A 4 25.76 -5.07 -24.70
N GLY A 5 26.06 -4.56 -23.51
CA GLY A 5 25.39 -4.93 -22.26
C GLY A 5 24.90 -3.68 -21.52
N LEU A 6 23.75 -3.15 -21.95
CA LEU A 6 23.00 -2.14 -21.20
C LEU A 6 22.15 -2.84 -20.14
N LEU A 7 22.37 -2.55 -18.86
CA LEU A 7 21.41 -2.85 -17.80
C LEU A 7 20.33 -1.76 -17.81
N LEU A 8 19.19 -2.05 -18.44
CA LEU A 8 17.99 -1.23 -18.34
C LEU A 8 17.26 -1.62 -17.04
N SER A 9 17.31 -0.74 -16.03
CA SER A 9 16.43 -0.82 -14.86
C SER A 9 15.05 -0.32 -15.27
N THR A 10 14.12 -1.24 -15.53
CA THR A 10 12.72 -0.90 -15.80
C THR A 10 11.99 -0.61 -14.50
N ILE A 11 11.70 0.68 -14.29
CA ILE A 11 10.73 1.17 -13.30
C ILE A 11 9.33 0.72 -13.75
N LEU A 12 8.69 -0.11 -12.92
CA LEU A 12 7.29 -0.50 -13.11
C LEU A 12 6.41 0.68 -12.65
N ILE A 13 5.98 1.51 -13.59
CA ILE A 13 4.96 2.54 -13.35
C ILE A 13 3.61 1.81 -13.29
N VAL A 14 3.03 1.72 -12.09
CA VAL A 14 1.64 1.27 -11.89
C VAL A 14 0.74 2.39 -12.41
N GLN A 15 -0.02 2.11 -13.47
CA GLN A 15 -1.02 3.03 -14.02
C GLN A 15 -2.32 3.01 -13.18
N PRO A 16 -3.06 4.12 -13.05
CA PRO A 16 -4.31 4.15 -12.30
C PRO A 16 -5.50 3.64 -13.13
N VAL A 17 -6.40 2.97 -12.41
CA VAL A 17 -7.83 2.78 -12.70
C VAL A 17 -8.15 2.16 -14.06
N HIS A 18 -7.88 0.87 -14.25
CA HIS A 18 -8.69 -0.07 -15.07
C HIS A 18 -8.44 -1.56 -14.69
N SER A 19 -7.61 -1.86 -13.68
CA SER A 19 -6.97 -3.18 -13.54
C SER A 19 -7.72 -4.23 -12.71
N VAL A 20 -8.93 -3.98 -12.23
CA VAL A 20 -9.73 -5.05 -11.59
C VAL A 20 -10.28 -6.03 -12.65
N LEU A 21 -10.48 -5.58 -13.89
CA LEU A 21 -10.94 -6.40 -15.03
C LEU A 21 -9.87 -7.38 -15.58
N ALA A 22 -8.59 -7.18 -15.27
CA ALA A 22 -7.50 -7.96 -15.88
C ALA A 22 -7.08 -9.17 -15.03
N VAL A 23 -7.19 -9.09 -13.71
CA VAL A 23 -6.69 -10.16 -12.82
C VAL A 23 -7.55 -11.43 -12.89
N THR A 24 -8.86 -11.29 -13.10
CA THR A 24 -9.78 -12.43 -13.28
C THR A 24 -9.73 -13.05 -14.69
N ARG A 25 -9.28 -12.33 -15.73
CA ARG A 25 -9.12 -12.91 -17.08
C ARG A 25 -7.92 -13.86 -17.22
N SER A 26 -6.85 -13.67 -16.42
CA SER A 26 -5.67 -14.54 -16.53
C SER A 26 -5.90 -15.98 -16.01
N THR A 27 -6.86 -16.16 -15.09
CA THR A 27 -7.19 -17.48 -14.53
C THR A 27 -8.20 -18.24 -15.39
N GLN A 28 -9.04 -17.56 -16.18
CA GLN A 28 -9.99 -18.19 -17.11
C GLN A 28 -9.39 -18.57 -18.47
N ALA A 29 -8.25 -17.98 -18.87
CA ALA A 29 -7.58 -18.30 -20.15
C ALA A 29 -6.79 -19.63 -20.13
N SER A 30 -6.69 -20.34 -19.01
CA SER A 30 -5.95 -21.61 -18.89
C SER A 30 -6.84 -22.87 -18.98
N LEU A 31 -8.12 -22.76 -19.38
CA LEU A 31 -9.05 -23.89 -19.45
C LEU A 31 -9.73 -24.11 -20.81
N GLU A 32 -9.34 -23.41 -21.87
CA GLU A 32 -9.88 -23.64 -23.23
C GLU A 32 -8.79 -23.93 -24.27
N ILE A 33 -8.13 -25.10 -24.18
CA ILE A 33 -7.57 -25.77 -25.37
C ILE A 33 -7.64 -27.29 -25.13
N ASP A 34 -8.61 -27.99 -25.73
CA ASP A 34 -8.36 -28.98 -26.79
C ASP A 34 -9.68 -29.67 -27.22
N LYS A 35 -10.31 -29.15 -28.27
CA LYS A 35 -11.44 -29.79 -28.97
C LYS A 35 -11.19 -29.93 -30.47
N ASN A 36 -9.93 -30.09 -30.89
CA ASN A 36 -9.66 -30.35 -32.31
C ASN A 36 -8.31 -31.05 -32.55
N GLN A 37 -8.20 -32.32 -32.18
CA GLN A 37 -7.29 -33.25 -32.85
C GLN A 37 -7.98 -34.59 -33.11
N THR A 38 -8.64 -34.68 -34.26
CA THR A 38 -8.77 -35.96 -34.97
C THR A 38 -7.56 -36.10 -35.88
N THR A 39 -6.64 -37.02 -35.58
CA THR A 39 -5.93 -37.75 -36.65
C THR A 39 -5.70 -39.20 -36.23
N ALA A 40 -6.32 -40.09 -37.02
CA ALA A 40 -5.91 -41.43 -37.41
C ALA A 40 -4.80 -42.12 -36.59
N ASN A 41 -5.15 -43.22 -35.93
CA ASN A 41 -4.64 -44.58 -36.22
C ASN A 41 -4.93 -45.48 -35.02
N GLU A 42 -5.78 -46.49 -35.21
CA GLU A 42 -5.58 -47.89 -34.80
C GLU A 42 -6.91 -48.65 -34.94
N VAL A 43 -7.16 -49.15 -36.14
CA VAL A 43 -7.99 -50.35 -36.32
C VAL A 43 -7.07 -51.43 -36.88
N LYS A 44 -6.68 -52.37 -36.01
CA LYS A 44 -6.23 -53.71 -36.42
C LYS A 44 -6.66 -54.72 -35.37
N GLY A 45 -7.57 -55.61 -35.77
CA GLY A 45 -7.63 -56.97 -35.25
C GLY A 45 -9.01 -57.45 -34.80
N LEU A 46 -9.62 -58.29 -35.66
CA LEU A 46 -10.55 -59.39 -35.33
C LEU A 46 -11.95 -58.93 -34.86
N GLU A 47 -13.09 -59.31 -35.45
CA GLU A 47 -13.48 -60.56 -36.09
C GLU A 47 -14.70 -60.35 -37.03
N GLN A 48 -14.82 -61.25 -38.00
CA GLN A 48 -15.90 -61.36 -38.97
C GLN A 48 -17.18 -61.92 -38.33
N GLN A 49 -18.37 -61.45 -38.74
CA GLN A 49 -19.42 -62.31 -39.37
C GLN A 49 -20.76 -61.58 -39.65
N SER A 50 -21.19 -61.68 -40.92
CA SER A 50 -22.57 -61.80 -41.46
C SER A 50 -23.68 -60.75 -41.19
N VAL A 51 -23.99 -60.03 -42.28
CA VAL A 51 -25.27 -59.46 -42.83
C VAL A 51 -26.53 -60.37 -42.63
N PRO A 52 -27.82 -59.94 -42.73
CA PRO A 52 -28.41 -58.66 -43.22
C PRO A 52 -29.52 -57.96 -42.39
N GLN A 53 -29.84 -56.75 -42.88
CA GLN A 53 -31.03 -55.89 -42.74
C GLN A 53 -32.39 -56.53 -42.37
N SER A 54 -33.17 -55.78 -41.59
CA SER A 54 -34.63 -55.64 -41.81
C SER A 54 -35.10 -54.22 -41.48
N GLU A 55 -35.80 -53.62 -42.43
CA GLU A 55 -36.57 -52.37 -42.32
C GLU A 55 -37.73 -52.51 -41.31
N ASN A 56 -38.02 -51.46 -40.51
CA ASN A 56 -39.40 -50.93 -40.43
C ASN A 56 -39.55 -49.64 -39.62
N HIS A 57 -40.27 -48.71 -40.25
CA HIS A 57 -41.34 -47.84 -39.73
C HIS A 57 -41.08 -46.74 -38.68
N ASN A 58 -41.20 -45.50 -39.18
CA ASN A 58 -41.90 -44.34 -38.62
C ASN A 58 -42.40 -44.41 -37.17
N GLN A 59 -41.98 -43.43 -36.36
CA GLN A 59 -42.91 -42.51 -35.70
C GLN A 59 -42.17 -41.24 -35.26
N GLU A 60 -42.59 -40.11 -35.85
CA GLU A 60 -42.37 -38.77 -35.30
C GLU A 60 -43.13 -38.69 -33.97
N GLU A 61 -42.42 -38.75 -32.85
CA GLU A 61 -42.90 -38.14 -31.61
C GLU A 61 -42.38 -36.70 -31.55
N ASN A 62 -43.24 -35.80 -32.01
CA ASN A 62 -43.16 -34.38 -31.78
C ASN A 62 -43.46 -34.11 -30.30
N LEU A 63 -42.44 -34.20 -29.44
CA LEU A 63 -42.54 -33.76 -28.05
C LEU A 63 -42.08 -32.30 -27.97
N SER A 64 -43.08 -31.42 -27.99
CA SER A 64 -42.98 -30.05 -27.51
C SER A 64 -42.38 -30.02 -26.11
N THR A 65 -41.12 -29.63 -26.00
CA THR A 65 -40.57 -29.04 -24.80
C THR A 65 -40.07 -27.67 -25.17
N ASP A 66 -40.92 -26.67 -24.96
CA ASP A 66 -40.56 -25.26 -24.91
C ASP A 66 -39.66 -25.05 -23.68
N SER A 67 -38.42 -25.50 -23.82
CA SER A 67 -37.32 -25.20 -22.93
C SER A 67 -36.63 -24.01 -23.57
N GLU A 68 -36.82 -22.82 -23.02
CA GLU A 68 -36.00 -21.64 -23.31
C GLU A 68 -34.52 -22.04 -23.22
N LEU A 69 -33.93 -22.43 -24.35
CA LEU A 69 -32.49 -22.59 -24.49
C LEU A 69 -31.94 -21.16 -24.58
N THR A 70 -31.67 -20.57 -23.42
CA THR A 70 -30.84 -19.38 -23.33
C THR A 70 -29.51 -19.70 -23.99
N THR A 71 -29.16 -18.90 -24.99
CA THR A 71 -27.95 -19.15 -25.76
C THR A 71 -26.72 -18.96 -24.87
N VAL A 72 -25.61 -19.63 -25.17
CA VAL A 72 -24.37 -19.56 -24.37
C VAL A 72 -23.91 -18.10 -24.15
N ASN A 73 -24.20 -17.21 -25.11
CA ASN A 73 -23.90 -15.78 -25.01
C ASN A 73 -24.77 -15.07 -23.96
N GLU A 74 -26.09 -15.33 -23.93
CA GLU A 74 -27.00 -14.75 -22.93
C GLU A 74 -26.68 -15.24 -21.52
N VAL A 75 -26.32 -16.52 -21.37
CA VAL A 75 -25.87 -17.06 -20.07
C VAL A 75 -24.58 -16.40 -19.60
N SER A 76 -23.64 -16.12 -20.51
CA SER A 76 -22.40 -15.44 -20.19
C SER A 76 -22.60 -13.97 -19.77
N GLU A 77 -23.53 -13.25 -20.41
CA GLU A 77 -23.90 -11.88 -20.04
C GLU A 77 -24.58 -11.84 -18.67
N ILE A 78 -25.53 -12.74 -18.39
CA ILE A 78 -26.21 -12.83 -17.08
C ILE A 78 -25.23 -13.17 -15.95
N ILE A 79 -24.27 -14.06 -16.18
CA ILE A 79 -23.24 -14.38 -15.18
C ILE A 79 -22.37 -13.15 -14.90
N ASN A 80 -21.98 -12.40 -15.93
CA ASN A 80 -21.18 -11.19 -15.77
C ASN A 80 -21.94 -10.11 -14.97
N GLU A 81 -23.21 -9.87 -15.29
CA GLU A 81 -24.05 -8.90 -14.54
C GLU A 81 -24.21 -9.29 -13.06
N ASN A 82 -24.40 -10.58 -12.77
CA ASN A 82 -24.53 -11.06 -11.39
C ASN A 82 -23.21 -10.97 -10.60
N VAL A 83 -22.07 -11.22 -11.25
CA VAL A 83 -20.75 -11.05 -10.64
C VAL A 83 -20.45 -9.57 -10.37
N GLU A 84 -20.76 -8.68 -11.31
CA GLU A 84 -20.62 -7.24 -11.13
C GLU A 84 -21.46 -6.73 -9.96
N LYS A 85 -22.71 -7.20 -9.85
CA LYS A 85 -23.63 -6.84 -8.76
C LYS A 85 -23.18 -7.37 -7.39
N GLN A 86 -22.59 -8.56 -7.35
CA GLN A 86 -21.97 -9.09 -6.12
C GLN A 86 -20.69 -8.32 -5.75
N MET A 87 -19.86 -7.94 -6.72
CA MET A 87 -18.67 -7.11 -6.45
C MET A 87 -19.06 -5.72 -5.92
N GLU A 88 -20.07 -5.07 -6.51
CA GLU A 88 -20.56 -3.77 -6.00
C GLU A 88 -21.08 -3.87 -4.56
N SER A 89 -21.62 -5.02 -4.14
CA SER A 89 -22.10 -5.20 -2.76
C SER A 89 -20.98 -5.21 -1.70
N THR A 90 -19.72 -5.39 -2.12
CA THR A 90 -18.55 -5.40 -1.24
C THR A 90 -17.85 -4.05 -1.14
N LEU A 91 -18.23 -3.09 -1.99
CA LEU A 91 -17.63 -1.76 -2.07
C LEU A 91 -18.50 -0.73 -1.35
N ILE A 92 -17.92 -0.06 -0.36
CA ILE A 92 -18.57 1.03 0.38
C ILE A 92 -18.00 2.35 -0.13
N LYS A 93 -18.86 3.20 -0.68
CA LYS A 93 -18.48 4.55 -1.14
C LYS A 93 -18.65 5.55 0.00
N GLY A 94 -17.71 6.47 0.14
CA GLY A 94 -17.72 7.49 1.19
C GLY A 94 -17.01 8.77 0.76
N LYS A 95 -16.78 9.64 1.74
CA LYS A 95 -15.99 10.87 1.57
C LYS A 95 -15.04 11.11 2.72
N TRP A 96 -13.94 11.77 2.42
CA TRP A 96 -13.02 12.32 3.40
C TRP A 96 -12.66 13.74 2.98
N GLY A 97 -13.25 14.73 3.66
CA GLY A 97 -13.29 16.11 3.17
C GLY A 97 -13.94 16.16 1.79
N THR A 98 -13.22 16.69 0.82
CA THR A 98 -13.68 16.73 -0.58
C THR A 98 -13.33 15.47 -1.37
N ALA A 99 -12.52 14.57 -0.80
CA ALA A 99 -12.07 13.38 -1.50
C ALA A 99 -13.13 12.27 -1.53
N SER A 100 -13.38 11.70 -2.70
CA SER A 100 -14.18 10.48 -2.85
C SER A 100 -13.39 9.27 -2.37
N THR A 101 -14.06 8.36 -1.66
CA THR A 101 -13.44 7.14 -1.14
C THR A 101 -14.21 5.88 -1.53
N ILE A 102 -13.48 4.78 -1.71
CA ILE A 102 -14.02 3.45 -1.95
C ILE A 102 -13.33 2.48 -0.99
N PHE A 103 -14.08 1.87 -0.09
CA PHE A 103 -13.59 0.81 0.78
C PHE A 103 -14.05 -0.55 0.28
N ASP A 104 -13.10 -1.46 0.06
CA ASP A 104 -13.37 -2.86 -0.25
C ASP A 104 -13.38 -3.68 1.04
N THR A 105 -14.56 -4.22 1.37
CA THR A 105 -14.79 -4.99 2.60
C THR A 105 -14.09 -6.35 2.62
N VAL A 106 -13.73 -6.90 1.45
CA VAL A 106 -13.02 -8.17 1.31
C VAL A 106 -11.53 -7.96 1.50
N THR A 107 -10.95 -6.97 0.80
CA THR A 107 -9.51 -6.72 0.84
C THR A 107 -9.08 -5.80 1.98
N GLN A 108 -10.03 -5.11 2.64
CA GLN A 108 -9.79 -4.14 3.72
C GLN A 108 -8.96 -2.93 3.27
N VAL A 109 -9.05 -2.60 1.97
CA VAL A 109 -8.37 -1.49 1.31
C VAL A 109 -9.32 -0.30 1.21
N LEU A 110 -8.89 0.86 1.72
CA LEU A 110 -9.51 2.15 1.47
C LEU A 110 -8.75 2.87 0.34
N THR A 111 -9.41 3.02 -0.81
CA THR A 111 -8.92 3.83 -1.91
C THR A 111 -9.47 5.25 -1.78
N ILE A 112 -8.59 6.24 -1.85
CA ILE A 112 -8.95 7.66 -1.86
C ILE A 112 -8.64 8.17 -3.26
N GLU A 113 -9.67 8.59 -4.00
CA GLU A 113 -9.53 8.79 -5.45
C GLU A 113 -8.90 10.14 -5.78
N ASN A 114 -9.61 11.24 -5.52
CA ASN A 114 -9.18 12.60 -5.82
C ASN A 114 -9.85 13.56 -4.85
N GLY A 115 -9.17 14.64 -4.48
CA GLY A 115 -9.68 15.71 -3.63
C GLY A 115 -8.77 16.02 -2.44
N GLN A 116 -9.21 16.94 -1.61
CA GLN A 116 -8.53 17.34 -0.38
C GLN A 116 -9.13 16.63 0.84
N LEU A 117 -8.25 16.00 1.63
CA LEU A 117 -8.58 15.41 2.93
C LEU A 117 -8.94 16.47 3.97
N SER A 118 -9.66 16.08 5.00
CA SER A 118 -10.01 16.96 6.13
C SER A 118 -9.69 16.29 7.45
N SER A 119 -9.10 17.02 8.40
CA SER A 119 -8.88 16.53 9.77
C SER A 119 -10.17 16.49 10.61
N THR A 120 -11.26 17.11 10.14
CA THR A 120 -12.52 17.23 10.90
C THR A 120 -13.74 16.63 10.20
N ASP A 121 -13.68 16.42 8.89
CA ASP A 121 -14.77 15.86 8.09
C ASP A 121 -14.36 14.50 7.50
N ILE A 122 -14.66 13.44 8.25
CA ILE A 122 -14.38 12.05 7.90
C ILE A 122 -15.72 11.31 7.83
N SER A 123 -16.25 11.16 6.63
CA SER A 123 -17.57 10.57 6.36
C SER A 123 -17.41 9.32 5.48
N LEU A 124 -16.59 8.36 5.93
CA LEU A 124 -16.18 7.20 5.11
C LEU A 124 -17.29 6.16 4.91
N GLY A 125 -18.32 6.15 5.77
CA GLY A 125 -19.34 5.10 5.76
C GLY A 125 -18.83 3.72 6.20
N VAL A 126 -17.60 3.64 6.72
CA VAL A 126 -16.97 2.42 7.25
C VAL A 126 -16.30 2.72 8.59
N ASP A 127 -16.30 1.73 9.47
CA ASP A 127 -15.49 1.70 10.68
C ASP A 127 -13.99 1.67 10.32
N THR A 128 -13.25 2.69 10.76
CA THR A 128 -11.81 2.85 10.48
C THR A 128 -10.97 1.70 11.03
N LEU A 129 -11.47 0.98 12.05
CA LEU A 129 -10.82 -0.23 12.59
C LEU A 129 -10.83 -1.41 11.59
N LYS A 130 -11.58 -1.33 10.49
CA LYS A 130 -11.57 -2.35 9.43
C LYS A 130 -10.58 -2.07 8.32
N VAL A 131 -9.95 -0.90 8.31
CA VAL A 131 -9.05 -0.49 7.25
C VAL A 131 -7.62 -0.93 7.58
N LYS A 132 -7.05 -1.76 6.73
CA LYS A 132 -5.67 -2.23 6.85
C LYS A 132 -4.71 -1.58 5.86
N GLN A 133 -5.24 -1.05 4.77
CA GLN A 133 -4.44 -0.39 3.76
C GLN A 133 -5.15 0.85 3.25
N ILE A 134 -4.38 1.92 3.04
CA ILE A 134 -4.81 3.10 2.30
C ILE A 134 -4.03 3.20 0.98
N ILE A 135 -4.75 3.50 -0.10
CA ILE A 135 -4.18 3.79 -1.41
C ILE A 135 -4.65 5.19 -1.84
N PHE A 136 -3.70 6.10 -2.03
CA PHE A 136 -3.98 7.41 -2.61
C PHE A 136 -3.95 7.35 -4.13
N GLY A 137 -4.98 7.92 -4.76
CA GLY A 137 -5.00 8.24 -6.17
C GLY A 137 -4.08 9.43 -6.49
N GLU A 138 -4.06 9.85 -7.76
CA GLU A 138 -3.06 10.79 -8.25
C GLU A 138 -3.20 12.22 -7.69
N ASN A 139 -4.44 12.65 -7.38
CA ASN A 139 -4.73 14.03 -6.96
C ASN A 139 -5.37 14.08 -5.57
N VAL A 140 -4.73 13.45 -4.59
CA VAL A 140 -5.14 13.54 -3.18
C VAL A 140 -4.24 14.50 -2.43
N SER A 141 -4.79 15.60 -1.92
CA SER A 141 -4.04 16.59 -1.14
C SER A 141 -4.40 16.56 0.33
N ALA A 142 -3.39 16.73 1.17
CA ALA A 142 -3.57 17.00 2.59
C ALA A 142 -4.08 18.44 2.81
N THR A 143 -4.61 18.73 4.01
CA THR A 143 -5.04 20.08 4.40
C THR A 143 -3.91 20.83 5.10
N GLU A 144 -4.03 22.15 5.24
CA GLU A 144 -3.02 23.00 5.89
C GLU A 144 -2.68 22.50 7.30
N ASP A 145 -3.72 22.20 8.09
CA ASP A 145 -3.60 21.52 9.38
C ASP A 145 -3.92 20.03 9.24
N SER A 146 -2.89 19.25 8.95
CA SER A 146 -3.00 17.80 8.87
C SER A 146 -2.66 17.11 10.19
N SER A 147 -2.91 17.80 11.31
CA SER A 147 -2.79 17.18 12.63
C SER A 147 -3.72 16.00 12.76
N GLU A 148 -3.23 14.94 13.39
CA GLU A 148 -4.00 13.74 13.75
C GLU A 148 -4.68 13.03 12.56
N LEU A 149 -4.27 13.33 11.32
CA LEU A 149 -5.01 12.94 10.11
C LEU A 149 -5.27 11.43 9.98
N PHE A 150 -4.38 10.57 10.47
CA PHE A 150 -4.53 9.11 10.34
C PHE A 150 -4.73 8.38 11.68
N VAL A 151 -4.94 9.07 12.81
CA VAL A 151 -4.91 8.43 14.14
C VAL A 151 -6.04 7.41 14.36
N GLU A 152 -7.18 7.60 13.69
CA GLU A 152 -8.37 6.73 13.82
C GLU A 152 -8.21 5.37 13.13
N PHE A 153 -7.16 5.17 12.31
CA PHE A 153 -6.95 3.93 11.56
C PHE A 153 -6.06 2.94 12.33
N GLU A 154 -6.46 2.53 13.53
CA GLU A 154 -5.63 1.73 14.44
C GLU A 154 -5.13 0.39 13.86
N GLN A 155 -5.84 -0.17 12.88
CA GLN A 155 -5.46 -1.41 12.20
C GLN A 155 -4.67 -1.20 10.90
N LEU A 156 -4.28 0.05 10.58
CA LEU A 156 -3.56 0.36 9.35
C LEU A 156 -2.18 -0.28 9.34
N GLU A 157 -1.91 -1.11 8.34
CA GLU A 157 -0.67 -1.84 8.16
C GLU A 157 0.24 -1.17 7.12
N GLN A 158 -0.36 -0.55 6.09
CA GLN A 158 0.39 0.08 4.99
C GLN A 158 -0.35 1.23 4.31
N MET A 159 0.44 2.18 3.81
CA MET A 159 -0.05 3.29 2.98
C MET A 159 0.78 3.37 1.69
N THR A 160 0.11 3.56 0.56
CA THR A 160 0.74 3.64 -0.77
C THR A 160 0.08 4.71 -1.64
N GLY A 161 0.75 5.13 -2.71
CA GLY A 161 0.33 6.26 -3.53
C GLY A 161 0.92 7.58 -3.01
N GLN A 162 0.60 8.68 -3.68
CA GLN A 162 1.15 9.99 -3.37
C GLN A 162 0.11 10.86 -2.67
N LEU A 163 0.42 11.28 -1.44
CA LEU A 163 -0.29 12.36 -0.76
C LEU A 163 0.43 13.68 -1.07
N LEU A 164 -0.29 14.65 -1.62
CA LEU A 164 0.22 15.97 -1.94
C LEU A 164 0.25 16.84 -0.67
N THR A 165 1.44 17.26 -0.25
CA THR A 165 1.69 17.94 1.05
C THR A 165 2.23 19.36 0.94
N GLN A 166 2.30 19.94 -0.27
CA GLN A 166 2.90 21.25 -0.56
C GLN A 166 2.29 22.43 0.23
N ASN A 167 1.05 22.29 0.70
CA ASN A 167 0.33 23.31 1.45
C ASN A 167 0.24 23.00 2.95
N VAL A 168 0.84 21.90 3.43
CA VAL A 168 0.75 21.51 4.84
C VAL A 168 1.67 22.39 5.67
N VAL A 169 1.11 22.95 6.75
CA VAL A 169 1.82 23.77 7.75
C VAL A 169 2.01 22.96 9.04
N THR A 170 1.04 22.12 9.40
CA THR A 170 1.08 21.32 10.63
C THR A 170 0.92 19.83 10.33
N MET A 171 1.86 19.00 10.80
CA MET A 171 1.83 17.53 10.70
C MET A 171 1.80 16.87 12.09
N SER A 172 1.38 17.61 13.12
CA SER A 172 1.42 17.13 14.50
C SER A 172 0.60 15.85 14.67
N LYS A 173 1.18 14.82 15.32
CA LYS A 173 0.53 13.53 15.61
C LYS A 173 -0.07 12.80 14.39
N MET A 174 0.31 13.15 13.17
CA MET A 174 -0.34 12.66 11.95
C MET A 174 -0.47 11.13 11.88
N PHE A 175 0.52 10.39 12.39
CA PHE A 175 0.51 8.92 12.48
C PHE A 175 0.56 8.40 13.92
N LYS A 176 0.23 9.24 14.90
CA LYS A 176 0.36 8.88 16.31
C LYS A 176 -0.49 7.65 16.64
N GLY A 177 0.12 6.69 17.32
CA GLY A 177 -0.56 5.48 17.82
C GLY A 177 -0.81 4.40 16.78
N LEU A 178 -0.35 4.56 15.52
CA LEU A 178 -0.50 3.54 14.47
C LEU A 178 0.45 2.35 14.68
N ALA A 179 0.19 1.58 15.74
CA ALA A 179 1.04 0.49 16.19
C ALA A 179 1.10 -0.71 15.22
N LYS A 180 0.22 -0.76 14.21
CA LYS A 180 0.21 -1.80 13.16
C LYS A 180 0.93 -1.37 11.88
N LEU A 181 1.28 -0.09 11.74
CA LEU A 181 1.85 0.44 10.50
C LEU A 181 3.27 -0.09 10.32
N THR A 182 3.49 -0.82 9.22
CA THR A 182 4.78 -1.45 8.88
C THR A 182 5.42 -0.85 7.63
N LYS A 183 4.61 -0.28 6.74
CA LYS A 183 5.08 0.32 5.48
C LYS A 183 4.48 1.70 5.28
N LEU A 184 5.36 2.67 5.17
CA LEU A 184 5.00 4.06 4.95
C LEU A 184 6.05 4.70 4.03
N ASP A 185 5.61 5.22 2.89
CA ASP A 185 6.45 6.01 1.98
C ASP A 185 6.11 7.50 2.12
N VAL A 186 7.06 8.26 2.70
CA VAL A 186 6.99 9.73 2.83
C VAL A 186 8.11 10.42 2.05
N SER A 187 8.82 9.69 1.19
CA SER A 187 10.02 10.19 0.51
C SER A 187 9.74 11.34 -0.47
N LYS A 188 8.50 11.43 -0.97
CA LYS A 188 8.04 12.44 -1.94
C LYS A 188 7.24 13.59 -1.30
N TRP A 189 7.24 13.69 0.03
CA TRP A 189 6.48 14.73 0.71
C TRP A 189 7.23 16.06 0.66
N GLU A 190 6.50 17.12 0.28
CA GLU A 190 6.99 18.49 0.28
C GLU A 190 6.79 19.10 1.66
N THR A 191 7.85 19.18 2.47
CA THR A 191 7.74 19.64 3.88
C THR A 191 8.24 21.07 4.10
N SER A 192 8.60 21.81 3.04
CA SER A 192 9.23 23.14 3.14
C SER A 192 8.37 24.23 3.79
N SER A 193 7.08 23.97 3.96
CA SER A 193 6.11 24.85 4.60
C SER A 193 5.75 24.41 6.03
N VAL A 194 6.19 23.22 6.45
CA VAL A 194 5.79 22.64 7.74
C VAL A 194 6.53 23.31 8.89
N GLU A 195 5.78 23.67 9.93
CA GLU A 195 6.24 24.35 11.13
C GLU A 195 6.23 23.44 12.36
N ASP A 196 5.30 22.48 12.45
CA ASP A 196 5.16 21.56 13.59
C ASP A 196 5.04 20.09 13.16
N MET A 197 5.94 19.25 13.68
CA MET A 197 5.97 17.79 13.49
C MET A 197 5.97 17.02 14.83
N SER A 198 5.44 17.64 15.89
CA SER A 198 5.37 17.04 17.22
C SER A 198 4.61 15.73 17.18
N GLU A 199 5.14 14.70 17.85
CA GLU A 199 4.51 13.38 18.01
C GLU A 199 4.13 12.68 16.69
N MET A 200 4.65 13.11 15.54
CA MET A 200 4.19 12.66 14.22
C MET A 200 4.21 11.13 14.05
N PHE A 201 5.25 10.47 14.57
CA PHE A 201 5.40 9.01 14.56
C PHE A 201 5.33 8.39 15.97
N ALA A 202 4.83 9.12 16.97
CA ALA A 202 4.77 8.60 18.33
C ALA A 202 3.91 7.33 18.40
N GLY A 203 4.45 6.24 18.95
CA GLY A 203 3.73 4.96 19.08
C GLY A 203 3.61 4.14 17.79
N VAL A 204 4.35 4.47 16.73
CA VAL A 204 4.38 3.67 15.48
C VAL A 204 5.35 2.49 15.61
N ASN A 205 5.00 1.56 16.50
CA ASN A 205 5.94 0.59 17.06
C ASN A 205 6.41 -0.51 16.08
N GLN A 206 5.79 -0.67 14.92
CA GLN A 206 6.12 -1.72 13.94
C GLN A 206 6.87 -1.20 12.70
N LEU A 207 7.02 0.12 12.57
CA LEU A 207 7.77 0.72 11.47
C LEU A 207 9.27 0.47 11.67
N ARG A 208 9.91 -0.11 10.65
CA ARG A 208 11.33 -0.51 10.70
C ARG A 208 12.26 0.44 9.97
N GLU A 209 11.75 1.06 8.92
CA GLU A 209 12.52 1.93 8.05
C GLU A 209 11.73 3.20 7.74
N LEU A 210 12.41 4.33 7.70
CA LEU A 210 11.82 5.61 7.32
C LEU A 210 12.82 6.41 6.50
N ASP A 211 12.36 6.97 5.38
CA ASP A 211 13.18 7.81 4.51
C ASP A 211 12.72 9.26 4.58
N LEU A 212 13.53 10.09 5.22
CA LEU A 212 13.32 11.53 5.36
C LEU A 212 14.31 12.32 4.49
N SER A 213 15.00 11.69 3.55
CA SER A 213 16.09 12.33 2.80
C SER A 213 15.66 13.55 1.99
N GLY A 214 14.42 13.55 1.51
CA GLY A 214 13.81 14.65 0.77
C GLY A 214 13.19 15.75 1.64
N TRP A 215 13.15 15.59 2.96
CA TRP A 215 12.48 16.54 3.84
C TRP A 215 13.29 17.81 4.03
N ASN A 216 12.60 18.94 3.90
CA ASN A 216 13.08 20.25 4.30
C ASN A 216 12.40 20.63 5.62
N MET A 217 13.18 20.66 6.71
CA MET A 217 12.71 20.99 8.06
C MET A 217 13.18 22.37 8.52
N THR A 218 13.63 23.23 7.59
CA THR A 218 14.22 24.55 7.92
C THR A 218 13.23 25.53 8.57
N LYS A 219 11.92 25.30 8.41
CA LYS A 219 10.85 26.05 9.08
C LYS A 219 10.26 25.36 10.31
N VAL A 220 10.61 24.10 10.54
CA VAL A 220 10.08 23.34 11.67
C VAL A 220 10.62 23.95 12.96
N HIS A 221 9.73 24.34 13.86
CA HIS A 221 10.10 24.87 15.17
C HIS A 221 10.08 23.77 16.25
N THR A 222 9.40 22.65 16.01
CA THR A 222 9.31 21.56 17.00
C THR A 222 9.16 20.19 16.35
N THR A 223 9.90 19.23 16.91
CA THR A 223 9.79 17.79 16.65
C THR A 223 9.53 17.05 17.95
N LYS A 224 8.97 17.73 18.96
CA LYS A 224 8.76 17.20 20.30
C LYS A 224 8.14 15.80 20.26
N ASN A 225 8.79 14.83 20.91
CA ASN A 225 8.31 13.44 21.00
C ASN A 225 8.02 12.77 19.64
N MET A 226 8.58 13.27 18.53
CA MET A 226 8.25 12.81 17.17
C MET A 226 8.36 11.29 17.01
N PHE A 227 9.31 10.65 17.69
CA PHE A 227 9.54 9.22 17.61
C PHE A 227 9.24 8.46 18.91
N THR A 228 8.74 9.09 19.98
CA THR A 228 8.50 8.41 21.27
C THR A 228 7.68 7.12 21.08
N GLY A 229 8.22 5.98 21.54
CA GLY A 229 7.61 4.66 21.38
C GLY A 229 7.91 3.96 20.05
N THR A 230 8.58 4.59 19.08
CA THR A 230 8.94 4.01 17.76
C THR A 230 10.15 3.07 17.86
N LEU A 231 10.07 2.07 18.74
CA LEU A 231 11.22 1.29 19.19
C LEU A 231 11.74 0.28 18.14
N SER A 232 10.94 -0.05 17.12
CA SER A 232 11.34 -0.95 16.02
C SER A 232 12.07 -0.25 14.87
N LEU A 233 12.13 1.09 14.87
CA LEU A 233 12.81 1.81 13.81
C LEU A 233 14.31 1.51 13.89
N ALA A 234 14.83 0.87 12.84
CA ALA A 234 16.20 0.40 12.78
C ALA A 234 16.99 0.98 11.60
N LYS A 235 16.29 1.64 10.66
CA LYS A 235 16.89 2.34 9.53
C LYS A 235 16.22 3.70 9.34
N LEU A 236 17.03 4.74 9.27
CA LEU A 236 16.58 6.11 9.05
C LEU A 236 17.45 6.74 7.98
N THR A 237 16.85 7.17 6.87
CA THR A 237 17.57 7.94 5.84
C THR A 237 17.37 9.42 6.12
N LEU A 238 18.47 10.17 6.25
CA LEU A 238 18.45 11.59 6.62
C LEU A 238 19.05 12.47 5.51
N GLY A 239 18.41 13.60 5.26
CA GLY A 239 18.80 14.61 4.29
C GLY A 239 19.56 15.79 4.92
N LYS A 240 20.11 16.66 4.08
CA LYS A 240 20.87 17.85 4.51
C LYS A 240 20.01 18.90 5.23
N GLU A 241 18.72 18.94 4.96
CA GLU A 241 17.77 19.92 5.50
C GLU A 241 16.89 19.30 6.62
N VAL A 242 17.21 18.08 7.03
CA VAL A 242 16.58 17.40 8.18
C VAL A 242 17.27 17.87 9.46
N ILE A 243 16.47 18.32 10.42
CA ILE A 243 16.90 18.75 11.75
C ILE A 243 15.81 18.40 12.76
N PHE A 244 16.14 18.22 14.03
CA PHE A 244 15.16 17.88 15.08
C PHE A 244 15.11 18.96 16.18
N PRO A 245 14.61 20.17 15.87
CA PRO A 245 14.52 21.24 16.84
C PRO A 245 13.52 20.89 17.94
N ASN A 246 13.83 21.29 19.17
CA ASN A 246 12.96 21.14 20.35
C ASN A 246 12.43 19.70 20.56
N ILE A 247 13.23 18.68 20.22
CA ILE A 247 12.87 17.26 20.33
C ILE A 247 12.42 16.85 21.75
N ASP A 248 12.99 17.48 22.77
CA ASP A 248 12.76 17.17 24.19
C ASP A 248 12.14 18.34 24.98
N ALA A 249 11.22 19.13 24.41
CA ALA A 249 10.60 20.28 25.11
C ALA A 249 9.65 19.90 26.28
N SER A 250 10.00 18.88 27.07
CA SER A 250 9.52 18.71 28.44
C SER A 250 10.12 19.81 29.32
N SER A 251 9.27 20.56 30.00
CA SER A 251 9.69 21.53 31.02
C SER A 251 10.27 20.87 32.28
N ASP A 252 10.28 19.54 32.35
CA ASP A 252 10.68 18.78 33.51
C ASP A 252 12.00 18.04 33.24
N ASN A 253 13.10 18.61 33.74
CA ASN A 253 14.48 18.16 33.53
C ASN A 253 14.80 16.76 34.11
N ASN A 254 13.80 16.01 34.60
CA ASN A 254 13.99 14.76 35.34
C ASN A 254 13.44 13.50 34.64
N GLN A 255 12.88 13.61 33.43
CA GLN A 255 12.55 12.45 32.60
C GLN A 255 12.88 12.74 31.14
N LYS A 256 14.17 12.67 30.79
CA LYS A 256 14.54 12.38 29.39
C LYS A 256 14.00 10.98 29.13
N THR A 257 12.96 10.88 28.30
CA THR A 257 12.39 9.57 27.99
C THR A 257 13.37 8.84 27.09
N ASP A 258 14.04 7.82 27.63
CA ASP A 258 14.94 6.89 26.92
C ASP A 258 14.20 6.03 25.86
N GLU A 259 13.04 6.51 25.39
CA GLU A 259 12.06 5.83 24.54
C GLU A 259 11.83 6.57 23.21
N GLN A 260 12.62 7.60 22.87
CA GLN A 260 12.49 8.33 21.60
C GLN A 260 12.78 7.44 20.39
N LEU A 261 13.83 6.62 20.43
CA LEU A 261 14.21 5.71 19.35
C LEU A 261 14.93 4.51 19.96
N HIS A 262 15.17 3.48 19.15
CA HIS A 262 15.96 2.32 19.56
C HIS A 262 17.25 2.76 20.30
N GLN A 263 17.48 2.19 21.50
CA GLN A 263 18.55 2.61 22.42
C GLN A 263 19.96 2.22 21.97
N GLY A 264 20.06 1.39 20.93
CA GLY A 264 21.32 0.96 20.34
C GLY A 264 22.02 2.04 19.51
N ARG A 265 23.32 1.83 19.25
CA ARG A 265 24.18 2.77 18.52
C ARG A 265 23.75 2.92 17.07
N TRP A 266 23.61 4.16 16.60
CA TRP A 266 23.29 4.47 15.21
C TRP A 266 24.57 4.76 14.43
N THR A 267 24.69 4.19 13.23
CA THR A 267 25.89 4.33 12.40
C THR A 267 25.50 4.65 10.96
N ARG A 268 26.13 5.66 10.36
CA ARG A 268 25.97 5.96 8.94
C ARG A 268 26.61 4.87 8.10
N ILE A 269 25.86 4.23 7.22
CA ILE A 269 26.38 3.26 6.27
C ILE A 269 26.90 4.00 5.03
N ASN A 270 28.22 4.22 4.99
CA ASN A 270 28.93 4.58 3.76
C ASN A 270 30.40 4.15 3.85
N PRO A 271 30.86 3.17 3.06
CA PRO A 271 32.22 2.64 3.18
C PRO A 271 33.31 3.60 2.68
N THR A 272 32.94 4.66 1.96
CA THR A 272 33.88 5.62 1.35
C THR A 272 34.03 6.93 2.12
N LEU A 273 33.22 7.15 3.15
CA LEU A 273 33.23 8.36 3.97
C LEU A 273 33.70 8.03 5.39
N PRO A 274 34.16 9.04 6.16
CA PRO A 274 34.42 8.87 7.58
C PRO A 274 33.21 8.28 8.31
N GLU A 275 33.49 7.41 9.28
CA GLU A 275 32.46 6.84 10.14
C GLU A 275 31.78 7.96 10.94
N VAL A 276 30.45 7.95 10.96
CA VAL A 276 29.63 8.86 11.77
C VAL A 276 28.71 8.00 12.61
N THR A 277 28.79 8.16 13.93
CA THR A 277 28.02 7.38 14.89
C THR A 277 27.36 8.27 15.94
N TYR A 278 26.25 7.78 16.46
CA TYR A 278 25.54 8.36 17.59
C TYR A 278 25.26 7.26 18.61
N GLU A 279 25.44 7.58 19.89
CA GLU A 279 25.45 6.58 20.97
C GLU A 279 24.12 5.83 21.10
N ASN A 280 23.02 6.54 20.86
CA ASN A 280 21.66 6.02 20.84
C ASN A 280 20.79 6.89 19.93
N GLY A 281 19.50 6.54 19.80
CA GLY A 281 18.59 7.29 18.95
C GLY A 281 18.36 8.74 19.39
N LEU A 282 18.34 9.02 20.70
CA LEU A 282 18.22 10.40 21.18
C LEU A 282 19.46 11.23 20.82
N ASP A 283 20.65 10.62 20.91
CA ASP A 283 21.91 11.24 20.50
C ASP A 283 21.91 11.58 19.00
N LEU A 284 21.37 10.68 18.16
CA LEU A 284 21.17 10.93 16.73
C LEU A 284 20.26 12.14 16.51
N LEU A 285 19.08 12.16 17.14
CA LEU A 285 18.10 13.23 16.93
C LEU A 285 18.63 14.59 17.42
N THR A 286 19.29 14.62 18.59
CA THR A 286 19.76 15.88 19.19
C THR A 286 21.01 16.46 18.55
N LYS A 287 21.87 15.63 17.92
CA LYS A 287 23.15 16.07 17.36
C LYS A 287 23.22 16.05 15.83
N TYR A 288 22.27 15.44 15.13
CA TYR A 288 22.24 15.49 13.68
C TYR A 288 21.97 16.92 13.20
N ASP A 289 22.87 17.45 12.38
CA ASP A 289 22.91 18.85 11.95
C ASP A 289 22.84 19.01 10.43
N GLY A 290 22.55 17.92 9.70
CA GLY A 290 22.47 17.93 8.24
C GLY A 290 23.80 17.86 7.49
N GLN A 291 24.96 17.90 8.17
CA GLN A 291 26.27 17.87 7.48
C GLN A 291 26.64 16.49 6.92
N ASN A 292 26.00 15.43 7.42
CA ASN A 292 26.34 14.04 7.11
C ASN A 292 25.13 13.25 6.59
N PRO A 293 24.42 13.69 5.53
CA PRO A 293 23.25 12.98 5.02
C PRO A 293 23.59 11.55 4.61
N GLY A 294 22.60 10.66 4.71
CA GLY A 294 22.77 9.26 4.35
C GLY A 294 21.85 8.32 5.13
N ILE A 295 22.14 7.03 5.00
CA ILE A 295 21.40 5.95 5.66
C ILE A 295 22.07 5.66 7.00
N TYR A 296 21.30 5.77 8.07
CA TYR A 296 21.71 5.41 9.42
C TYR A 296 21.00 4.14 9.84
N VAL A 297 21.76 3.19 10.41
CA VAL A 297 21.19 1.96 10.97
C VAL A 297 21.49 1.84 12.45
N SER A 298 20.52 1.34 13.20
CA SER A 298 20.71 1.00 14.61
C SER A 298 21.30 -0.40 14.75
N ASN A 299 22.34 -0.52 15.56
CA ASN A 299 22.86 -1.80 16.01
C ASN A 299 22.25 -2.11 17.38
N PRO A 300 21.76 -3.34 17.63
CA PRO A 300 21.23 -3.69 18.94
C PRO A 300 22.30 -3.45 20.03
N PRO A 301 21.90 -3.03 21.24
CA PRO A 301 22.84 -2.83 22.34
C PRO A 301 23.66 -4.10 22.53
N LYS A 302 24.98 -3.96 22.68
CA LYS A 302 25.84 -5.10 23.02
C LYS A 302 25.26 -5.73 24.29
N LYS A 303 24.81 -6.99 24.21
CA LYS A 303 24.49 -7.76 25.42
C LYS A 303 25.79 -7.89 26.21
N THR A 304 25.90 -7.14 27.29
CA THR A 304 26.95 -7.28 28.31
C THR A 304 26.69 -8.52 29.14
#